data_AF-A0A3D5P6C2-F1
#
_entry.id   AF-A0A3D5P6C2-F1
#
_cell.length_a   1.000
_cell.length_b   1.000
_cell.length_c   1.000
_cell.angle_alpha   90.00
_cell.angle_beta   90.00
_cell.angle_gamma   90.00
#
_symmetry.space_group_name_H-M   'P 1'
#
loop_
_entity.id
_entity.type
_entity.pdbx_description
1 polymer ?
#
loop_
_entity_poly.entity_id
_entity_poly.type
_entity_poly.pdbx_seq_one_letter_code
_entity_poly.pdbx_strand_id
1 'polypeptide(L)'
;MSSLAEFLFPEPSQRNVRSILIWWERRRLPYNIALGAAGLASIAWIGLMEFLIPGGPRFVLFPWQPVVVFGIGANLCYTFGSLLESIAFKIWGYGLLPIGPGLYRMGLTFSLGLALLPGLVVTISLPIRLLLAIVGSLI
;
A
#
# COMPACT_ATOMS: atom_id res chain seq x y z
N MET A 1 -20.82 9.92 9.81
CA MET A 1 -19.36 9.80 9.63
C MET A 1 -19.03 10.01 8.16
N SER A 2 -17.85 10.54 7.82
CA SER A 2 -17.45 10.67 6.41
C SER A 2 -17.05 9.30 5.82
N SER A 3 -17.17 9.13 4.50
CA SER A 3 -16.78 7.90 3.81
C SER A 3 -15.31 7.51 4.05
N LEU A 4 -14.43 8.50 4.19
CA LEU A 4 -13.02 8.32 4.56
C LEU A 4 -12.84 7.77 5.98
N ALA A 5 -13.62 8.28 6.94
CA ALA A 5 -13.54 7.79 8.32
C ALA A 5 -14.00 6.34 8.40
N GLU A 6 -15.05 5.95 7.66
CA GLU A 6 -15.52 4.57 7.61
C GLU A 6 -14.51 3.63 6.92
N PHE A 7 -13.82 4.12 5.87
CA PHE A 7 -12.76 3.37 5.21
C PHE A 7 -11.55 3.15 6.12
N LEU A 8 -11.09 4.18 6.85
CA LEU A 8 -9.92 4.11 7.72
C LEU A 8 -10.21 3.44 9.07
N PHE A 9 -11.42 3.58 9.59
CA PHE A 9 -11.84 3.08 10.89
C PHE A 9 -13.18 2.31 10.76
N PRO A 10 -13.17 1.17 10.06
CA PRO A 10 -14.40 0.44 9.82
C PRO A 10 -14.94 -0.21 11.09
N GLU A 11 -16.27 -0.22 11.23
CA GLU A 11 -16.92 -0.97 12.29
C GLU A 11 -16.69 -2.48 12.14
N PRO A 12 -16.58 -3.24 13.24
CA PRO A 12 -16.40 -4.68 13.19
C PRO A 12 -17.57 -5.42 12.52
N SER A 13 -17.30 -6.60 11.96
CA SER A 13 -18.36 -7.47 11.46
C SER A 13 -19.21 -8.07 12.59
N GLN A 14 -20.38 -8.61 12.23
CA GLN A 14 -21.08 -9.55 13.10
C GLN A 14 -20.18 -10.75 13.42
N ARG A 15 -20.49 -11.45 14.52
CA ARG A 15 -19.61 -12.51 15.05
C ARG A 15 -19.98 -13.89 14.51
N ASN A 16 -19.76 -14.07 13.21
CA ASN A 16 -19.77 -15.38 12.56
C ASN A 16 -18.75 -15.42 11.40
N VAL A 17 -18.17 -16.58 11.11
CA VAL A 17 -17.09 -16.72 10.11
C VAL A 17 -17.50 -16.19 8.73
N ARG A 18 -18.74 -16.45 8.31
CA ARG A 18 -19.25 -15.98 7.02
C ARG A 18 -19.28 -14.45 6.92
N SER A 19 -19.71 -13.79 7.98
CA SER A 19 -19.80 -12.33 8.05
C SER A 19 -18.42 -11.68 8.18
N ILE A 20 -17.46 -12.34 8.84
CA ILE A 20 -16.04 -11.94 8.84
C ILE A 20 -15.52 -11.98 7.40
N LEU A 21 -15.68 -13.10 6.69
CA LEU A 21 -15.25 -13.24 5.30
C LEU A 21 -15.88 -12.19 4.39
N ILE A 22 -17.20 -12.00 4.46
CA ILE A 22 -17.92 -10.98 3.69
C ILE A 22 -17.40 -9.57 4.02
N TRP A 23 -17.11 -9.30 5.29
CA TRP A 23 -16.60 -8.00 5.74
C TRP A 23 -15.23 -7.69 5.14
N TRP A 24 -14.33 -8.68 5.07
CA TRP A 24 -13.04 -8.56 4.40
C TRP A 24 -13.22 -8.41 2.88
N GLU A 25 -14.01 -9.26 2.23
CA GLU A 25 -14.19 -9.20 0.78
C GLU A 25 -14.79 -7.85 0.30
N ARG A 26 -15.73 -7.27 1.04
CA ARG A 26 -16.28 -5.94 0.72
C ARG A 26 -15.22 -4.83 0.75
N ARG A 27 -14.15 -5.00 1.52
CA ARG A 27 -13.07 -4.01 1.69
C ARG A 27 -11.88 -4.25 0.78
N ARG A 28 -11.79 -5.42 0.13
CA ARG A 28 -10.70 -5.74 -0.79
C ARG A 28 -10.63 -4.75 -1.96
N LEU A 29 -11.77 -4.36 -2.52
CA LEU A 29 -11.81 -3.41 -3.63
C LEU A 29 -11.31 -2.00 -3.19
N PRO A 30 -11.87 -1.35 -2.15
CA PRO A 30 -11.31 -0.10 -1.62
C PRO A 30 -9.83 -0.17 -1.27
N TYR A 31 -9.37 -1.28 -0.67
CA TYR A 31 -7.96 -1.52 -0.36
C TYR A 31 -7.09 -1.51 -1.63
N ASN A 32 -7.47 -2.28 -2.67
CA ASN A 32 -6.73 -2.33 -3.92
C ASN A 32 -6.76 -1.00 -4.69
N ILE A 33 -7.87 -0.25 -4.63
CA ILE A 33 -7.95 1.10 -5.20
C ILE A 33 -6.95 2.02 -4.50
N ALA A 34 -6.89 2.00 -3.17
CA ALA A 34 -5.96 2.83 -2.41
C ALA A 34 -4.50 2.48 -2.73
N LEU A 35 -4.16 1.20 -2.85
CA LEU A 35 -2.82 0.76 -3.25
C LEU A 35 -2.48 1.14 -4.69
N GLY A 36 -3.41 0.94 -5.61
CA GLY A 36 -3.25 1.32 -7.01
C GLY A 36 -3.01 2.83 -7.15
N ALA A 37 -3.81 3.64 -6.46
CA ALA A 37 -3.64 5.10 -6.44
C ALA A 37 -2.28 5.52 -5.85
N ALA A 38 -1.87 4.93 -4.72
CA ALA A 38 -0.57 5.21 -4.10
C ALA A 38 0.60 4.81 -5.01
N GLY A 39 0.53 3.63 -5.64
CA GLY A 39 1.52 3.17 -6.61
C GLY A 39 1.60 4.09 -7.83
N LEU A 40 0.47 4.46 -8.42
CA LEU A 40 0.42 5.41 -9.55
C LEU A 40 0.98 6.79 -9.17
N ALA A 41 0.69 7.29 -7.97
CA ALA A 41 1.25 8.53 -7.47
C ALA A 41 2.79 8.45 -7.33
N SER A 42 3.29 7.33 -6.81
CA SER A 42 4.73 7.04 -6.71
C SER A 42 5.40 7.06 -8.09
N ILE A 43 4.79 6.41 -9.09
CA ILE A 43 5.29 6.36 -10.46
C ILE A 43 5.28 7.74 -11.12
N ALA A 44 4.16 8.48 -10.99
CA ALA A 44 4.03 9.82 -11.53
C ALA A 44 5.08 10.77 -10.92
N TRP A 45 5.32 10.66 -9.61
CA TRP A 45 6.33 11.44 -8.91
C TRP A 45 7.74 11.14 -9.43
N ILE A 46 8.10 9.86 -9.54
CA ILE A 46 9.39 9.43 -10.09
C ILE A 46 9.57 9.97 -11.51
N GLY A 47 8.56 9.79 -12.37
CA GLY A 47 8.59 10.28 -13.75
C GLY A 47 8.76 11.79 -13.85
N LEU A 48 8.10 12.55 -12.96
CA LEU A 48 8.26 14.00 -12.88
C LEU A 48 9.68 14.40 -12.47
N MET A 49 10.26 13.75 -11.46
CA MET A 49 11.62 14.05 -11.00
C MET A 49 12.68 13.71 -12.05
N GLU A 50 12.53 12.58 -12.76
CA GLU A 50 13.40 12.22 -13.88
C GLU A 50 13.31 13.20 -15.05
N PHE A 51 12.12 13.78 -15.28
CA PHE A 51 11.95 14.80 -16.32
C PHE A 51 12.63 16.13 -15.94
N LEU A 52 12.56 16.52 -14.68
CA LEU A 52 13.07 17.81 -14.20
C LEU A 52 14.60 17.84 -13.97
N ILE A 53 15.23 16.71 -13.64
CA ILE A 53 16.66 16.66 -13.29
C ILE A 53 17.50 16.20 -14.49
N PRO A 54 18.36 17.07 -15.05
CA PRO A 54 19.27 16.70 -16.14
C PRO A 54 20.29 15.63 -15.72
N GLY A 55 20.61 14.70 -16.63
CA GLY A 55 21.68 13.71 -16.42
C GLY A 55 21.25 12.40 -15.75
N GLY A 56 19.97 12.24 -15.38
CA GLY A 56 19.42 10.94 -14.95
C GLY A 56 19.20 9.97 -16.11
N PRO A 57 19.13 8.64 -15.85
CA PRO A 57 18.71 7.66 -16.84
C PRO A 57 17.31 8.00 -17.34
N ARG A 58 17.23 8.54 -18.56
CA ARG A 58 15.98 8.93 -19.21
C ARG A 58 15.18 7.66 -19.52
N PHE A 59 14.08 7.50 -18.80
CA PHE A 59 13.19 6.34 -18.86
C PHE A 59 13.89 5.02 -18.53
N VAL A 60 13.99 4.73 -17.24
CA VAL A 60 13.98 3.33 -16.79
C VAL A 60 12.69 2.72 -17.36
N LEU A 61 12.82 1.80 -18.32
CA LEU A 61 11.73 0.93 -18.77
C LEU A 61 10.98 0.49 -17.52
N PHE A 62 9.75 0.97 -17.36
CA PHE A 62 8.96 0.74 -16.16
C PHE A 62 8.90 -0.77 -15.91
N PRO A 63 9.60 -1.29 -14.87
CA PRO A 63 9.64 -2.73 -14.66
C PRO A 63 8.29 -3.10 -14.04
N TRP A 64 7.38 -3.58 -14.88
CA TRP A 64 6.04 -3.98 -14.48
C TRP A 64 6.07 -5.22 -13.56
N GLN A 65 7.15 -6.00 -13.59
CA GLN A 65 7.31 -7.23 -12.81
C GLN A 65 7.27 -6.95 -11.29
N PRO A 66 8.07 -6.03 -10.72
CA PRO A 66 7.92 -5.60 -9.32
C PRO A 66 6.50 -5.17 -8.93
N VAL A 67 5.77 -4.50 -9.83
CA VAL A 67 4.40 -4.04 -9.57
C VAL A 67 3.44 -5.22 -9.46
N VAL A 68 3.57 -6.21 -10.34
CA VAL A 68 2.78 -7.43 -10.29
C VAL A 68 3.12 -8.25 -9.06
N VAL A 69 4.40 -8.43 -8.73
CA VAL A 69 4.85 -9.13 -7.52
C VAL A 69 4.29 -8.46 -6.27
N PHE A 70 4.34 -7.12 -6.21
CA PHE A 70 3.76 -6.34 -5.13
C PHE A 70 2.24 -6.53 -5.04
N GLY A 71 1.52 -6.42 -6.17
CA GLY A 71 0.06 -6.58 -6.20
C GLY A 71 -0.41 -7.96 -5.74
N ILE A 72 0.29 -9.02 -6.17
CA ILE A 72 0.04 -10.40 -5.72
C ILE A 72 0.35 -10.52 -4.22
N GLY A 73 1.53 -10.08 -3.78
CA GLY A 73 1.94 -10.14 -2.38
C GLY A 73 0.99 -9.40 -1.45
N ALA A 74 0.54 -8.20 -1.84
CA ALA A 74 -0.44 -7.41 -1.08
C ALA A 74 -1.77 -8.17 -0.91
N ASN A 75 -2.29 -8.79 -1.97
CA ASN A 75 -3.56 -9.54 -1.91
C ASN A 75 -3.42 -10.86 -1.13
N LEU A 76 -2.25 -11.50 -1.15
CA LEU A 76 -1.96 -12.66 -0.30
C LEU A 76 -1.94 -12.26 1.19
N CYS A 77 -1.19 -11.21 1.53
CA CYS A 77 -1.15 -10.66 2.88
C CYS A 77 -2.53 -10.20 3.37
N TYR A 78 -3.34 -9.60 2.49
CA TYR A 78 -4.72 -9.23 2.79
C TYR A 78 -5.57 -10.45 3.19
N THR A 79 -5.46 -11.53 2.42
CA THR A 79 -6.18 -12.77 2.69
C THR A 79 -5.75 -13.42 4.00
N PHE A 80 -4.46 -13.31 4.37
CA PHE A 80 -4.00 -13.76 5.69
C PHE A 80 -4.66 -12.99 6.85
N GLY A 81 -4.95 -11.70 6.71
CA GLY A 81 -5.70 -10.95 7.72
C GLY A 81 -7.09 -11.54 7.98
N SER A 82 -7.82 -11.87 6.92
CA SER A 82 -9.13 -12.52 7.00
C SER A 82 -9.07 -13.92 7.61
N LEU A 83 -8.05 -14.68 7.25
CA LEU A 83 -7.81 -16.01 7.80
C LEU A 83 -7.50 -15.96 9.30
N LEU A 84 -6.62 -15.03 9.71
CA LEU A 84 -6.21 -14.86 11.10
C LEU A 84 -7.40 -14.50 11.99
N GLU A 85 -8.26 -13.57 11.56
CA GLU A 85 -9.47 -13.22 12.31
C GLU A 85 -10.45 -14.40 12.40
N SER A 86 -10.61 -15.16 11.31
CA SER A 86 -11.48 -16.34 11.30
C SER A 86 -10.99 -17.45 12.25
N ILE A 87 -9.67 -17.69 12.28
CA ILE A 87 -9.04 -18.64 13.22
C ILE A 87 -9.20 -18.14 14.66
N ALA A 88 -8.92 -16.86 14.91
CA ALA A 88 -9.06 -16.27 16.23
C ALA A 88 -10.51 -16.37 16.75
N PHE A 89 -11.50 -16.12 15.89
CA PHE A 89 -12.90 -16.33 16.25
C PHE A 89 -13.21 -17.80 16.55
N LYS A 90 -12.63 -18.75 15.81
CA LYS A 90 -12.86 -20.18 16.04
C LYS A 90 -12.25 -20.69 17.35
N ILE A 91 -11.12 -20.12 17.78
CA ILE A 91 -10.42 -20.52 19.02
C ILE A 91 -11.05 -19.85 20.25
N TRP A 92 -11.30 -18.54 20.20
CA TRP A 92 -11.74 -17.77 21.37
C TRP A 92 -13.24 -17.39 21.37
N GLY A 93 -13.96 -17.65 20.27
CA GLY A 93 -15.39 -17.41 20.17
C GLY A 93 -15.75 -15.95 20.46
N TYR A 94 -16.64 -15.75 21.45
CA TYR A 94 -17.08 -14.43 21.91
C TYR A 94 -16.17 -13.80 22.97
N GLY A 95 -15.19 -14.54 23.49
CA GLY A 95 -14.29 -14.05 24.56
C GLY A 95 -13.22 -13.06 24.09
N LEU A 96 -12.98 -12.93 22.78
CA LEU A 96 -12.00 -12.01 22.20
C LEU A 96 -12.71 -10.80 21.57
N LEU A 97 -12.21 -9.58 21.74
CA LEU A 97 -12.74 -8.41 21.01
C LEU A 97 -12.50 -8.54 19.49
N PRO A 98 -13.34 -7.95 18.62
CA PRO A 98 -13.13 -8.01 17.18
C PRO A 98 -11.79 -7.36 16.77
N ILE A 99 -10.92 -8.14 16.14
CA ILE A 99 -9.58 -7.70 15.75
C ILE A 99 -9.50 -7.23 14.28
N GLY A 100 -10.51 -7.54 13.47
CA GLY A 100 -10.56 -7.23 12.03
C GLY A 100 -10.24 -5.78 11.67
N PRO A 101 -10.89 -4.77 12.27
CA PRO A 101 -10.57 -3.36 12.00
C PRO A 101 -9.11 -3.00 12.29
N GLY A 102 -8.53 -3.57 13.35
CA GLY A 102 -7.12 -3.37 13.69
C GLY A 102 -6.19 -3.99 12.65
N LEU A 103 -6.41 -5.26 12.31
CA LEU A 103 -5.64 -5.99 11.30
C LEU A 103 -5.71 -5.30 9.93
N TYR A 104 -6.90 -4.88 9.52
CA TYR A 104 -7.12 -4.17 8.27
C TYR A 104 -6.32 -2.87 8.22
N ARG A 105 -6.36 -2.06 9.29
CA ARG A 105 -5.61 -0.80 9.36
C ARG A 105 -4.11 -1.01 9.30
N MET A 106 -3.57 -1.96 10.06
CA MET A 106 -2.14 -2.28 10.03
C MET A 106 -1.71 -2.73 8.64
N GLY A 107 -2.47 -3.64 8.01
CA GLY A 107 -2.20 -4.11 6.65
C GLY A 107 -2.28 -2.99 5.61
N LEU A 108 -3.29 -2.12 5.69
CA LEU A 108 -3.47 -0.97 4.81
C LEU A 108 -2.31 0.01 4.94
N THR A 109 -1.95 0.43 6.16
CA THR A 109 -0.84 1.38 6.38
C THR A 109 0.48 0.81 5.90
N PHE A 110 0.78 -0.45 6.21
CA PHE A 110 2.01 -1.10 5.75
C PHE A 110 2.09 -1.17 4.22
N SER A 111 1.00 -1.62 3.59
CA SER A 111 0.97 -1.79 2.13
C SER A 111 1.02 -0.43 1.39
N LEU A 112 0.36 0.60 1.90
CA LEU A 112 0.47 1.96 1.38
C LEU A 112 1.89 2.50 1.52
N GLY A 113 2.54 2.25 2.67
CA GLY A 113 3.94 2.61 2.88
C GLY A 113 4.86 1.99 1.83
N LEU A 114 4.68 0.69 1.56
CA LEU A 114 5.44 -0.01 0.51
C LEU A 114 5.14 0.53 -0.90
N ALA A 115 3.89 0.86 -1.21
CA ALA A 115 3.53 1.43 -2.51
C ALA A 115 4.18 2.82 -2.76
N LEU A 116 4.33 3.62 -1.70
CA LEU A 116 4.94 4.95 -1.75
C LEU A 116 6.47 4.93 -1.61
N LEU A 117 7.05 3.82 -1.15
CA LEU A 117 8.47 3.68 -0.85
C LEU A 117 9.39 4.03 -2.05
N PRO A 118 9.11 3.59 -3.29
CA PRO A 118 9.96 3.95 -4.44
C PRO A 118 10.05 5.47 -4.67
N GLY A 119 8.93 6.18 -4.61
CA GLY A 119 8.90 7.63 -4.72
C GLY A 119 9.64 8.32 -3.57
N LEU A 120 9.54 7.78 -2.35
CA LEU A 120 10.30 8.27 -1.21
C LEU A 120 11.81 8.11 -1.40
N VAL A 121 12.27 6.96 -1.90
CA VAL A 121 13.70 6.71 -2.20
C VAL A 121 14.21 7.72 -3.22
N VAL A 122 13.44 8.01 -4.27
CA VAL A 122 13.80 9.04 -5.25
C VAL A 122 13.90 10.40 -4.59
N THR A 123 12.93 10.80 -3.77
CA THR A 123 12.95 12.08 -3.02
C THR A 123 14.21 12.23 -2.17
N ILE A 124 14.59 11.17 -1.44
CA ILE A 124 15.80 11.18 -0.60
C ILE A 124 17.07 11.29 -1.45
N SER A 125 17.07 10.72 -2.67
CA SER A 125 18.22 10.77 -3.58
C SER A 125 18.40 12.13 -4.28
N LEU A 126 17.36 12.99 -4.32
CA LEU A 126 17.38 14.24 -5.10
C LEU A 126 18.55 15.17 -4.79
N PRO A 127 18.94 15.42 -3.51
CA PRO A 127 20.04 16.34 -3.21
C PRO A 127 21.36 15.87 -3.82
N ILE A 128 21.64 14.57 -3.75
CA ILE A 128 22.85 13.96 -4.33
C ILE A 128 22.81 14.09 -5.85
N ARG A 129 21.67 13.78 -6.47
CA ARG A 129 21.50 13.89 -7.93
C ARG A 129 21.67 15.32 -8.44
N LEU A 130 21.14 16.30 -7.71
CA LEU A 130 21.27 17.71 -8.05
C LEU A 130 22.73 18.17 -7.96
N LEU A 131 23.44 17.79 -6.90
CA LEU A 131 24.87 18.10 -6.75
C LEU A 131 25.69 17.51 -7.92
N LEU A 132 25.44 16.25 -8.27
CA LEU A 132 26.13 15.59 -9.39
C LEU A 132 25.81 16.27 -10.73
N ALA A 133 24.56 16.66 -10.96
CA ALA A 133 24.16 17.37 -12.18
C ALA A 133 24.86 18.74 -12.31
N ILE A 134 24.96 19.50 -11.21
CA ILE A 134 25.65 20.79 -11.19
C ILE A 134 27.14 20.60 -11.46
N VAL A 135 27.80 19.69 -10.75
CA VAL A 135 29.24 19.42 -10.93
C VAL A 135 29.54 18.93 -12.35
N GLY A 136 28.72 18.02 -12.89
CA GLY A 136 28.86 17.53 -14.26
C GLY A 136 28.57 18.57 -15.34
N SER A 137 27.88 19.67 -15.02
CA SER A 137 27.67 20.80 -15.94
C SER A 137 28.78 21.86 -15.91
N LEU A 138 29.66 21.79 -14.90
CA LEU A 138 30.79 22.71 -14.69
C LEU A 138 32.12 22.18 -15.28
N ILE A 139 32.17 20.89 -15.66
CA ILE A 139 33.31 20.20 -16.27
C ILE A 139 33.03 20.03 -17.77
#